data_AF-A0A670JLR7-F1
#
_entry.id   AF-A0A670JLR7-F1
#
_cell.length_a   1.000
_cell.length_b   1.000
_cell.length_c   1.000
_cell.angle_alpha   90.00
_cell.angle_beta   90.00
_cell.angle_gamma   90.00
#
_symmetry.space_group_name_H-M   'P 1'
#
loop_
_entity.id
_entity.type
_entity.pdbx_description
1 polymer ?
#
loop_
_entity_poly.entity_id
_entity_poly.type
_entity_poly.pdbx_seq_one_letter_code
_entity_poly.pdbx_strand_id
1 'polypeptide(L)'
;VPGDVAATKIVELAKQNRHMTAEVEKEKTKVKQLNNRIKELEKEAATATFPGDRFANLGTFPGRNLSGDRFCESPEMKALQEKLTAANFKVSEFRNQLQTTKQELKMTQKLLANEVGEDVNIQNLLSTPGTWRGRAQQILILQGKVIRYSKIIIFFQFSPPLVHP
;
A
#
# COMPACT_ATOMS: atom_id res chain seq x y z
N VAL A 1 9.31 37.53 7.96
CA VAL A 1 8.54 37.46 9.23
C VAL A 1 8.02 36.04 9.38
N PRO A 2 8.24 35.34 10.51
CA PRO A 2 7.91 33.92 10.69
C PRO A 2 6.41 33.57 10.54
N GLY A 3 5.51 34.54 10.74
CA GLY A 3 4.05 34.36 10.66
C GLY A 3 3.53 33.96 9.27
N ASP A 4 4.14 34.45 8.18
CA ASP A 4 3.69 34.14 6.81
C ASP A 4 3.96 32.68 6.42
N VAL A 5 5.05 32.11 6.93
CA VAL A 5 5.41 30.71 6.69
C VAL A 5 4.44 29.77 7.41
N ALA A 6 4.07 30.10 8.65
CA ALA A 6 3.08 29.35 9.40
C ALA A 6 1.69 29.43 8.76
N ALA A 7 1.25 30.62 8.33
CA ALA A 7 -0.03 30.81 7.66
C ALA A 7 -0.13 30.00 6.35
N THR A 8 0.93 30.00 5.54
CA THR A 8 0.99 29.22 4.29
C THR A 8 0.89 27.73 4.57
N LYS A 9 1.57 27.24 5.61
CA LYS A 9 1.54 25.82 5.97
C LYS A 9 0.17 25.37 6.51
N ILE A 10 -0.50 26.22 7.28
CA ILE A 10 -1.87 25.96 7.77
C ILE A 10 -2.83 25.81 6.60
N VAL A 11 -2.76 26.68 5.59
CA VAL A 11 -3.63 26.60 4.39
C VAL A 11 -3.32 25.34 3.57
N GLU A 12 -2.06 25.00 3.40
CA GLU A 12 -1.64 23.79 2.69
C GLU A 12 -2.16 22.52 3.38
N LEU A 13 -1.95 22.42 4.70
CA LEU A 13 -2.46 21.30 5.51
C LEU A 13 -3.98 21.23 5.48
N ALA A 14 -4.68 22.37 5.52
CA ALA A 14 -6.14 22.40 5.41
C ALA A 14 -6.63 21.89 4.05
N LYS A 15 -5.94 22.23 2.95
CA LYS A 15 -6.23 21.71 1.61
C LYS A 15 -5.99 20.20 1.52
N GLN A 16 -4.86 19.73 2.05
CA GLN A 16 -4.56 18.30 2.11
C GLN A 16 -5.59 17.53 2.94
N ASN A 17 -6.00 18.08 4.09
CA ASN A 17 -6.99 17.45 4.95
C ASN A 17 -8.35 17.29 4.23
N ARG A 18 -8.82 18.35 3.54
CA ARG A 18 -10.04 18.28 2.71
C ARG A 18 -9.94 17.23 1.60
N HIS A 19 -8.80 17.16 0.92
CA HIS A 19 -8.57 16.17 -0.13
C HIS A 19 -8.58 14.73 0.42
N MET A 20 -7.91 14.49 1.55
CA MET A 20 -7.92 13.19 2.21
C MET A 20 -9.32 12.78 2.67
N THR A 21 -10.11 13.71 3.21
CA THR A 21 -11.52 13.43 3.56
C THR A 21 -12.32 12.97 2.34
N ALA A 22 -12.16 13.65 1.20
CA ALA A 22 -12.88 13.28 -0.03
C ALA A 22 -12.51 11.88 -0.54
N GLU A 23 -11.21 11.52 -0.54
CA GLU A 23 -10.77 10.19 -0.96
C GLU A 23 -11.23 9.10 0.02
N VAL A 24 -11.26 9.37 1.33
CA VAL A 24 -11.79 8.43 2.32
C VAL A 24 -13.28 8.15 2.09
N GLU A 25 -14.09 9.18 1.87
CA GLU A 25 -15.54 8.99 1.64
C GLU A 25 -15.83 8.26 0.32
N LYS A 26 -15.06 8.56 -0.73
CA LYS A 26 -15.12 7.82 -2.00
C LYS A 26 -14.77 6.35 -1.81
N GLU A 27 -13.72 6.05 -1.05
CA GLU A 27 -13.30 4.66 -0.82
C GLU A 27 -14.30 3.91 0.08
N LYS A 28 -14.87 4.56 1.10
CA LYS A 28 -15.98 4.01 1.90
C LYS A 28 -17.17 3.64 1.03
N THR A 29 -17.51 4.49 0.06
CA THR A 29 -18.63 4.24 -0.86
C THR A 29 -18.36 3.01 -1.73
N LYS A 30 -17.15 2.88 -2.30
CA LYS A 30 -16.76 1.69 -3.06
C LYS A 30 -16.78 0.43 -2.20
N VAL A 31 -16.27 0.48 -0.97
CA VAL A 31 -16.29 -0.66 -0.03
C VAL A 31 -17.72 -1.10 0.26
N LYS A 32 -18.64 -0.15 0.45
CA LYS A 32 -20.07 -0.46 0.64
C LYS A 32 -20.67 -1.13 -0.60
N GLN A 33 -20.40 -0.62 -1.80
CA GLN A 33 -20.87 -1.21 -3.05
C GLN A 33 -20.34 -2.63 -3.26
N LEU A 34 -19.03 -2.84 -3.05
CA LEU A 34 -18.40 -4.15 -3.18
C LEU A 34 -18.95 -5.14 -2.14
N ASN A 35 -19.13 -4.72 -0.88
CA ASN A 35 -19.74 -5.57 0.14
C ASN A 35 -21.18 -5.99 -0.21
N ASN A 36 -21.97 -5.08 -0.78
CA ASN A 36 -23.32 -5.42 -1.24
C ASN A 36 -23.26 -6.43 -2.39
N ARG A 37 -22.34 -6.24 -3.34
CA ARG A 37 -22.17 -7.17 -4.46
C ARG A 37 -21.72 -8.55 -4.00
N ILE A 38 -20.83 -8.62 -3.00
CA ILE A 38 -20.43 -9.88 -2.37
C ILE A 38 -21.64 -10.58 -1.77
N LYS A 39 -22.46 -9.87 -0.97
CA LYS A 39 -23.67 -10.44 -0.37
C LYS A 39 -24.68 -10.95 -1.39
N GLU A 40 -24.85 -10.23 -2.51
CA GLU A 40 -25.70 -10.67 -3.62
C GLU A 40 -25.17 -11.96 -4.25
N LEU A 41 -23.87 -12.00 -4.55
CA LEU A 41 -23.22 -13.19 -5.10
C LEU A 41 -23.25 -14.38 -4.15
N GLU A 42 -23.07 -14.16 -2.85
CA GLU A 42 -23.21 -15.19 -1.81
C GLU A 42 -24.65 -15.73 -1.76
N LYS A 43 -25.65 -14.85 -1.90
CA LYS A 43 -27.06 -15.23 -1.94
C LYS A 43 -27.41 -16.01 -3.21
N GLU A 44 -26.92 -15.56 -4.37
CA GLU A 44 -27.08 -16.26 -5.65
C GLU A 44 -26.44 -17.66 -5.60
N ALA A 45 -25.24 -17.78 -5.03
CA ALA A 45 -24.55 -19.05 -4.84
C ALA A 45 -25.29 -19.98 -3.86
N ALA A 46 -25.86 -19.43 -2.78
CA ALA A 46 -26.69 -20.20 -1.83
C ALA A 46 -27.98 -20.73 -2.47
N THR A 47 -28.61 -19.95 -3.36
CA THR A 47 -29.80 -20.39 -4.11
C THR A 47 -29.48 -21.39 -5.22
N ALA A 48 -28.27 -21.39 -5.76
CA ALA A 48 -27.83 -22.33 -6.79
C ALA A 48 -27.42 -23.72 -6.23
N THR A 49 -27.30 -23.88 -4.89
CA THR A 49 -26.69 -25.07 -4.27
C THR A 49 -27.68 -26.06 -3.61
N PHE A 50 -29.00 -25.91 -3.72
CA PHE A 50 -29.94 -26.96 -3.28
C PHE A 50 -31.10 -27.18 -4.26
N PRO A 51 -31.17 -28.38 -4.87
CA PRO A 51 -31.97 -29.43 -4.25
C PRO A 51 -31.25 -30.78 -4.28
N GLY A 52 -30.46 -31.07 -3.24
CA GLY A 52 -29.75 -32.34 -3.11
C GLY A 52 -30.07 -33.13 -1.85
N ASP A 53 -30.97 -32.67 -0.98
CA ASP A 53 -31.07 -33.31 0.34
C ASP A 53 -32.40 -33.10 1.06
N ARG A 54 -33.54 -33.39 0.43
CA ARG A 54 -34.80 -33.64 1.16
C ARG A 54 -35.67 -34.63 0.38
N PHE A 55 -36.17 -35.64 1.10
CA PHE A 55 -37.19 -36.63 0.73
C PHE A 55 -36.71 -37.94 0.08
N ALA A 56 -35.99 -38.74 0.87
CA ALA A 56 -36.31 -40.16 0.91
C ALA A 56 -37.68 -40.35 1.58
N ASN A 57 -38.54 -41.20 1.00
CA ASN A 57 -39.92 -41.57 1.40
C ASN A 57 -41.04 -40.55 1.10
N LEU A 58 -41.81 -40.81 0.03
CA LEU A 58 -43.12 -41.50 0.08
C LEU A 58 -43.97 -41.15 -1.16
N GLY A 59 -44.40 -42.18 -1.91
CA GLY A 59 -45.70 -42.18 -2.62
C GLY A 59 -45.82 -41.56 -4.02
N THR A 60 -45.82 -42.44 -5.03
CA THR A 60 -46.76 -42.53 -6.17
C THR A 60 -47.50 -41.26 -6.66
N PHE A 61 -47.22 -40.80 -7.90
CA PHE A 61 -48.12 -40.83 -9.08
C PHE A 61 -47.40 -40.26 -10.33
N PRO A 62 -47.75 -40.69 -11.56
CA PRO A 62 -46.89 -40.65 -12.75
C PRO A 62 -47.18 -39.44 -13.65
N GLY A 63 -46.13 -38.92 -14.29
CA GLY A 63 -46.33 -38.00 -15.41
C GLY A 63 -45.20 -37.01 -15.63
N ARG A 64 -44.05 -37.48 -16.13
CA ARG A 64 -43.42 -36.98 -17.37
C ARG A 64 -42.17 -37.80 -17.65
N ASN A 65 -42.32 -38.79 -18.54
CA ASN A 65 -41.19 -39.44 -19.17
C ASN A 65 -40.44 -38.41 -20.03
N LEU A 66 -39.11 -38.41 -19.94
CA LEU A 66 -38.14 -38.58 -21.05
C LEU A 66 -36.89 -37.71 -20.83
N SER A 67 -35.75 -38.41 -20.85
CA SER A 67 -34.35 -37.97 -21.01
C SER A 67 -33.82 -36.99 -19.94
N GLY A 68 -32.96 -37.38 -19.01
CA GLY A 68 -31.80 -38.23 -19.25
C GLY A 68 -30.73 -37.43 -19.98
N ASP A 69 -29.82 -36.88 -19.17
CA ASP A 69 -28.38 -36.75 -19.45
C ASP A 69 -27.91 -35.97 -20.69
N ARG A 70 -26.93 -35.11 -20.44
CA ARG A 70 -26.23 -34.22 -21.38
C ARG A 70 -27.06 -33.09 -21.96
N PHE A 71 -27.24 -32.03 -21.16
CA PHE A 71 -26.97 -30.73 -21.75
C PHE A 71 -25.52 -30.83 -22.25
N CYS A 72 -25.38 -30.93 -23.57
CA CYS A 72 -24.10 -30.96 -24.22
C CYS A 72 -23.42 -29.66 -23.78
N GLU A 73 -22.54 -29.73 -22.77
CA GLU A 73 -21.45 -28.79 -22.64
C GLU A 73 -20.75 -28.88 -24.00
N SER A 74 -21.15 -27.99 -24.91
CA SER A 74 -20.46 -27.82 -26.17
C SER A 74 -18.98 -27.71 -25.80
N PRO A 75 -18.06 -28.36 -26.52
CA PRO A 75 -16.63 -28.19 -26.28
C PRO A 75 -16.22 -26.71 -26.20
N GLU A 76 -16.99 -25.84 -26.86
CA GLU A 76 -16.88 -24.38 -26.76
C GLU A 76 -17.24 -23.82 -25.38
N MET A 77 -18.31 -24.30 -24.72
CA MET A 77 -18.69 -23.88 -23.37
C MET A 77 -17.63 -24.29 -22.34
N LYS A 78 -17.07 -25.51 -22.44
CA LYS A 78 -15.94 -25.95 -21.60
C LYS A 78 -14.70 -25.10 -21.82
N ALA A 79 -14.33 -24.87 -23.07
CA ALA A 79 -13.18 -24.04 -23.41
C ALA A 79 -13.35 -22.59 -22.92
N LEU A 80 -14.57 -22.04 -22.98
CA LEU A 80 -14.88 -20.72 -22.43
C LEU A 80 -14.83 -20.71 -20.90
N GLN A 81 -15.33 -21.76 -20.23
CA GLN A 81 -15.26 -21.89 -18.78
C GLN A 81 -13.82 -22.01 -18.27
N GLU A 82 -12.98 -22.78 -18.95
CA GLU A 82 -11.54 -22.89 -18.67
C GLU A 82 -10.80 -21.57 -18.92
N LYS A 83 -11.14 -20.84 -19.99
CA LYS A 83 -10.59 -19.50 -20.23
C LYS A 83 -11.01 -18.52 -19.14
N LEU A 84 -12.25 -18.58 -18.68
CA LEU A 84 -12.77 -17.74 -17.60
C LEU A 84 -12.05 -18.05 -16.28
N THR A 85 -11.86 -19.33 -15.94
CA THR A 85 -11.15 -19.72 -14.71
C THR A 85 -9.68 -19.32 -14.77
N ALA A 86 -9.01 -19.52 -15.92
CA ALA A 86 -7.63 -19.08 -16.13
C ALA A 86 -7.48 -17.55 -16.05
N ALA A 87 -8.41 -16.80 -16.63
CA ALA A 87 -8.43 -15.34 -16.53
C ALA A 87 -8.65 -14.86 -15.08
N ASN A 88 -9.61 -15.45 -14.36
CA ASN A 88 -9.86 -15.13 -12.95
C ASN A 88 -8.65 -15.45 -12.06
N PHE A 89 -7.97 -16.57 -12.30
CA PHE A 89 -6.73 -16.92 -11.62
C PHE A 89 -5.65 -15.87 -11.86
N LYS A 90 -5.47 -15.44 -13.12
CA LYS A 90 -4.49 -14.43 -13.50
C LYS A 90 -4.78 -13.05 -12.89
N VAL A 91 -6.05 -12.67 -12.79
CA VAL A 91 -6.48 -11.45 -12.08
C VAL A 91 -6.12 -11.52 -10.60
N SER A 92 -6.35 -12.67 -9.96
CA SER A 92 -5.98 -12.88 -8.55
C SER A 92 -4.46 -12.78 -8.33
N GLU A 93 -3.67 -13.41 -9.20
CA GLU A 93 -2.20 -13.33 -9.20
C GLU A 93 -1.71 -11.89 -9.34
N PHE A 94 -2.20 -11.14 -10.33
CA PHE A 94 -1.79 -9.74 -10.50
C PHE A 94 -2.21 -8.87 -9.32
N ARG A 95 -3.36 -9.13 -8.70
CA ARG A 95 -3.78 -8.43 -7.49
C ARG A 95 -2.79 -8.66 -6.35
N ASN A 96 -2.35 -9.91 -6.17
CA ASN A 96 -1.38 -10.27 -5.14
C ASN A 96 0.00 -9.65 -5.42
N GLN A 97 0.49 -9.72 -6.66
CA GLN A 97 1.75 -9.09 -7.06
C GLN A 97 1.73 -7.58 -6.83
N LEU A 98 0.65 -6.90 -7.23
CA LEU A 98 0.47 -5.47 -7.00
C LEU A 98 0.52 -5.12 -5.51
N GLN A 99 -0.09 -5.94 -4.66
CA GLN A 99 -0.05 -5.76 -3.22
C GLN A 99 1.37 -5.91 -2.67
N THR A 100 2.10 -6.94 -3.08
CA THR A 100 3.50 -7.17 -2.69
C THR A 100 4.39 -6.01 -3.09
N THR A 101 4.38 -5.60 -4.36
CA THR A 101 5.19 -4.48 -4.85
C THR A 101 4.84 -3.17 -4.15
N LYS A 102 3.56 -2.95 -3.81
CA LYS A 102 3.15 -1.76 -3.04
C LYS A 102 3.68 -1.78 -1.61
N GLN A 103 3.75 -2.95 -0.98
CA GLN A 103 4.35 -3.09 0.36
C GLN A 103 5.86 -2.88 0.33
N GLU A 104 6.55 -3.48 -0.64
CA GLU A 104 7.98 -3.29 -0.87
C GLU A 104 8.30 -1.80 -1.11
N LEU A 105 7.53 -1.12 -1.97
CA LEU A 105 7.72 0.31 -2.24
C LEU A 105 7.60 1.15 -0.96
N LYS A 106 6.62 0.86 -0.10
CA LYS A 106 6.48 1.55 1.20
C LYS A 106 7.68 1.27 2.11
N MET A 107 8.20 0.04 2.12
CA MET A 107 9.37 -0.32 2.90
C MET A 107 10.62 0.42 2.39
N THR A 108 10.84 0.44 1.08
CA THR A 108 11.93 1.20 0.45
C THR A 108 11.83 2.69 0.75
N GLN A 109 10.64 3.28 0.69
CA GLN A 109 10.44 4.69 1.06
C GLN A 109 10.81 4.97 2.52
N LYS A 110 10.46 4.07 3.45
CA LYS A 110 10.88 4.18 4.86
C LYS A 110 12.40 4.07 5.02
N LEU A 111 13.03 3.12 4.33
CA LEU A 111 14.49 2.97 4.36
C LEU A 111 15.20 4.20 3.79
N LEU A 112 14.68 4.76 2.69
CA LEU A 112 15.19 6.01 2.14
C LEU A 112 15.02 7.17 3.11
N ALA A 113 13.84 7.33 3.73
CA ALA A 113 13.60 8.35 4.75
C ALA A 113 14.56 8.22 5.94
N ASN A 114 14.92 7.00 6.36
CA ASN A 114 15.92 6.80 7.41
C ASN A 114 17.34 7.24 6.99
N GLU A 115 17.68 7.06 5.71
CA GLU A 115 18.98 7.46 5.18
C GLU A 115 19.07 8.96 4.93
N VAL A 116 18.01 9.59 4.39
CA VAL A 116 18.00 11.03 4.11
C VAL A 116 17.62 11.85 5.35
N GLY A 117 16.88 11.29 6.30
CA GLY A 117 16.31 12.01 7.45
C GLY A 117 14.82 12.27 7.28
N GLU A 118 14.07 12.23 8.38
CA GLU A 118 12.60 12.30 8.40
C GLU A 118 12.04 13.64 7.89
N ASP A 119 12.82 14.73 8.02
CA ASP A 119 12.41 16.08 7.62
C ASP A 119 12.69 16.40 6.13
N VAL A 120 13.18 15.42 5.36
CA VAL A 120 13.66 15.63 3.99
C VAL A 120 12.63 15.15 2.97
N ASN A 121 12.13 16.07 2.15
CA ASN A 121 11.21 15.73 1.07
C ASN A 121 11.98 15.04 -0.08
N ILE A 122 11.76 13.74 -0.24
CA ILE A 122 12.37 12.91 -1.28
C ILE A 122 12.09 13.45 -2.70
N GLN A 123 10.92 14.05 -2.95
CA GLN A 123 10.61 14.64 -4.26
C GLN A 123 11.52 15.81 -4.61
N ASN A 124 11.92 16.60 -3.60
CA ASN A 124 12.84 17.72 -3.79
C ASN A 124 14.28 17.23 -4.04
N LEU A 125 14.63 16.05 -3.53
CA LEU A 125 15.93 15.42 -3.83
C LEU A 125 15.99 14.95 -5.28
N LEU A 126 14.87 14.46 -5.83
CA LEU A 126 14.77 14.05 -7.23
C LEU A 126 14.87 15.25 -8.19
N SER A 127 14.38 16.43 -7.79
CA SER A 127 14.48 17.64 -8.63
C SER A 127 15.88 18.26 -8.67
N THR A 128 16.71 18.01 -7.66
CA THR A 128 18.06 18.61 -7.55
C THR A 128 19.10 17.55 -7.17
N PRO A 129 19.50 16.69 -8.12
CA PRO A 129 20.46 15.63 -7.85
C PRO A 129 21.84 16.21 -7.49
N GLY A 130 22.48 15.64 -6.47
CA GLY A 130 23.89 15.90 -6.12
C GLY A 130 24.16 16.92 -5.01
N THR A 131 23.16 17.70 -4.58
CA THR A 131 23.35 18.65 -3.45
C THR A 131 23.24 17.97 -2.09
N TRP A 132 22.52 16.84 -2.01
CA TRP A 132 22.22 16.16 -0.76
C TRP A 132 23.33 15.21 -0.31
N ARG A 133 23.63 15.22 0.99
CA ARG A 133 24.49 14.22 1.65
C ARG A 133 23.66 13.42 2.65
N GLY A 134 23.74 12.10 2.59
CA GLY A 134 23.02 11.19 3.50
C GLY A 134 23.36 11.42 4.98
N ARG A 135 22.45 11.01 5.87
CA ARG A 135 22.57 11.20 7.33
C ARG A 135 23.83 10.53 7.87
N ALA A 136 24.17 9.33 7.40
CA ALA A 136 25.38 8.63 7.81
C ALA A 136 26.65 9.47 7.54
N GLN A 137 26.72 10.09 6.35
CA GLN A 137 27.84 10.96 5.98
C GLN A 137 27.86 12.25 6.82
N GLN A 138 26.70 12.86 7.06
CA GLN A 138 26.61 14.03 7.93
C GLN A 138 27.09 13.72 9.36
N ILE A 139 26.71 12.57 9.92
CA ILE A 139 27.16 12.11 11.24
C ILE A 139 28.68 11.97 11.27
N LEU A 140 29.28 11.29 10.29
CA LEU A 140 30.73 11.12 10.21
C LEU A 140 31.47 12.47 10.16
N ILE A 141 30.98 13.42 9.37
CA ILE A 141 31.56 14.77 9.27
C ILE A 141 31.45 15.50 10.62
N LEU A 142 30.29 15.43 11.29
CA LEU A 142 30.07 16.07 12.58
C LEU A 142 30.95 15.45 13.67
N GLN A 143 31.08 14.13 13.72
CA GLN A 143 31.99 13.44 14.63
C GLN A 143 33.44 13.92 14.44
N GLY A 144 33.91 14.02 13.19
CA GLY A 144 35.25 14.55 12.89
C GLY A 144 35.45 15.99 13.36
N LYS A 145 34.43 16.84 13.21
CA LYS A 145 34.45 18.22 13.72
C LYS A 145 34.51 18.24 15.25
N VAL A 146 33.68 17.45 15.94
CA VAL A 146 33.66 17.34 17.40
C VAL A 146 35.03 16.90 17.94
N ILE A 147 35.64 15.89 17.33
CA ILE A 147 36.99 15.42 17.70
C ILE A 147 38.03 16.54 17.53
N ARG A 148 37.98 17.27 16.41
CA ARG A 148 38.90 18.39 16.16
C ARG A 148 38.74 19.49 17.22
N TYR A 149 37.51 19.93 17.48
CA TYR A 149 37.27 20.99 18.46
C TYR A 149 37.66 20.57 19.87
N SER A 150 37.38 19.32 20.25
CA SER A 150 37.83 18.76 21.53
C SER A 150 39.34 18.82 21.68
N LYS A 151 40.10 18.42 20.64
CA LYS A 151 41.57 18.54 20.64
C LYS A 151 42.07 19.99 20.77
N ILE A 152 41.43 20.94 20.09
CA ILE A 152 41.78 22.36 20.16
C ILE A 152 41.53 22.89 21.57
N ILE A 153 40.37 22.58 22.16
CA ILE A 153 40.03 23.02 23.53
C ILE A 153 41.04 22.48 24.53
N ILE A 154 41.37 21.18 24.45
CA ILE A 154 42.40 20.57 25.31
C ILE A 154 43.74 21.28 25.11
N PHE A 155 44.15 21.53 23.87
CA PHE A 155 45.41 22.22 23.58
C PHE A 155 45.47 23.63 24.21
N PHE A 156 44.39 24.40 24.15
CA PHE A 156 44.33 25.72 24.79
C PHE A 156 44.26 25.64 26.32
N GLN A 157 43.58 24.63 26.86
CA GLN A 157 43.44 24.45 28.31
C GLN A 157 44.73 23.99 28.99
N PHE A 158 45.62 23.32 28.25
CA PHE A 158 46.91 22.81 28.75
C PHE A 158 48.13 23.51 28.13
N SER A 159 47.94 24.58 27.35
CA SER A 159 49.06 25.39 26.86
C SER A 159 49.60 26.27 27.99
N PRO A 160 50.93 26.25 28.25
CA PRO A 160 51.53 27.13 29.25
C PRO A 160 51.37 28.61 28.83
N PRO A 161 51.17 29.54 29.78
CA PRO A 161 51.11 30.95 29.47
C PRO A 161 52.42 31.39 28.82
N LEU A 162 52.32 32.15 27.72
CA LEU A 162 53.48 32.76 27.09
C LEU A 162 54.10 33.74 28.09
N VAL A 163 55.22 33.35 28.68
CA VAL A 163 56.05 34.25 29.48
C VAL A 163 56.69 35.22 28.49
N HIS A 164 56.14 36.43 28.42
CA HIS A 164 56.75 37.51 27.66
C HIS A 164 58.04 37.96 28.38
N PRO A 165 59.12 38.26 27.62
CA PRO A 165 60.42 38.64 28.16
C PRO A 165 60.40 40.01 28.86
#